data_AF-A0A401RTP1-F1
#
_entry.id   AF-A0A401RTP1-F1
#
_cell.length_a   1.000
_cell.length_b   1.000
_cell.length_c   1.000
_cell.angle_alpha   90.00
_cell.angle_beta   90.00
_cell.angle_gamma   90.00
#
_symmetry.space_group_name_H-M   'P 1'
#
loop_
_entity.id
_entity.type
_entity.pdbx_description
1 polymer ?
#
loop_
_entity_poly.entity_id
_entity_poly.type
_entity_poly.pdbx_seq_one_letter_code
_entity_poly.pdbx_strand_id
1 'polypeptide(L)'
;MERSGSGISWTQSKTDDLDWKRISGSTPSALTGPSYDHTSGGGYYIYIEGNEGNEGDKAQLVSALCDKEGDRCLRFWYHMYGVARSMALNVYQLEILIEAVRGNDYRSDVAVDDISFHSGCCGGL
;
A
#
# COMPACT_ATOMS: atom_id res chain seq x y z
N MET A 1 14.28 -1.02 0.51
CA MET A 1 13.25 -0.17 -0.12
C MET A 1 13.95 1.01 -0.76
N GLU A 2 13.68 1.25 -2.05
CA GLU A 2 14.34 2.35 -2.79
C GLU A 2 13.73 3.70 -2.47
N ARG A 3 14.51 4.76 -2.72
CA ARG A 3 14.09 6.15 -2.53
C ARG A 3 12.99 6.47 -3.53
N SER A 4 11.83 6.92 -3.04
CA SER A 4 10.83 7.54 -3.92
C SER A 4 11.46 8.78 -4.59
N GLY A 5 11.07 9.09 -5.84
CA GLY A 5 11.54 10.29 -6.55
C GLY A 5 11.23 11.63 -5.85
N SER A 6 10.46 11.59 -4.75
CA SER A 6 10.10 12.73 -3.90
C SER A 6 11.10 13.03 -2.76
N GLY A 7 12.08 12.15 -2.52
CA GLY A 7 13.04 12.27 -1.42
C GLY A 7 12.53 11.80 -0.05
N ILE A 8 11.26 11.40 0.06
CA ILE A 8 10.68 10.78 1.26
C ILE A 8 10.99 9.27 1.23
N SER A 9 11.52 8.75 2.34
CA SER A 9 11.77 7.33 2.55
C SER A 9 10.57 6.66 3.23
N TRP A 10 10.23 5.46 2.78
CA TRP A 10 9.21 4.60 3.38
C TRP A 10 9.86 3.47 4.17
N THR A 11 9.27 3.14 5.31
CA THR A 11 9.74 2.08 6.20
C THR A 11 8.57 1.22 6.64
N GLN A 12 8.75 -0.09 6.54
CA GLN A 12 7.89 -1.07 7.18
C GLN A 12 7.97 -0.94 8.72
N SER A 13 6.81 -0.95 9.39
CA SER A 13 6.76 -1.12 10.83
C SER A 13 7.32 -2.49 11.28
N LYS A 14 7.73 -2.60 12.54
CA LYS A 14 8.17 -3.88 13.13
C LYS A 14 7.36 -4.26 14.35
N THR A 15 6.30 -3.51 14.61
CA THR A 15 5.49 -3.58 15.83
C THR A 15 4.04 -3.89 15.51
N ASP A 16 3.74 -4.09 14.23
CA ASP A 16 2.50 -4.61 13.68
C ASP A 16 2.56 -6.13 13.53
N ASP A 17 1.51 -6.72 12.97
CA ASP A 17 1.29 -8.17 12.95
C ASP A 17 1.90 -8.83 11.70
N LEU A 18 1.95 -8.10 10.58
CA LEU A 18 2.37 -8.57 9.27
C LEU A 18 3.38 -7.65 8.60
N ASP A 19 4.18 -8.25 7.73
CA ASP A 19 5.16 -7.55 6.92
C ASP A 19 4.68 -7.41 5.46
N TRP A 20 4.72 -6.19 4.93
CA TRP A 20 4.72 -5.90 3.50
C TRP A 20 5.83 -6.66 2.79
N LYS A 21 5.46 -7.35 1.72
CA LYS A 21 6.38 -8.07 0.85
C LYS A 21 6.53 -7.35 -0.47
N ARG A 22 7.70 -7.47 -1.08
CA ARG A 22 7.97 -6.95 -2.43
C ARG A 22 8.07 -8.10 -3.42
N ILE A 23 7.35 -7.99 -4.53
CA ILE A 23 7.33 -9.03 -5.56
C ILE A 23 7.30 -8.41 -6.97
N SER A 24 7.74 -9.19 -7.95
CA SER A 24 7.56 -8.94 -9.37
C SER A 24 6.77 -10.10 -9.98
N GLY A 25 5.84 -9.81 -10.88
CA GLY A 25 4.91 -10.79 -11.43
C GLY A 25 3.68 -11.01 -10.55
N SER A 26 3.11 -12.21 -10.60
CA SER A 26 1.84 -12.51 -9.92
C SER A 26 2.04 -12.82 -8.44
N THR A 27 1.05 -12.45 -7.62
CA THR A 27 0.96 -12.90 -6.22
C THR A 27 0.92 -14.43 -6.14
N PRO A 28 1.51 -15.05 -5.10
CA PRO A 28 1.56 -16.51 -4.94
C PRO A 28 0.20 -17.21 -4.81
N SER A 29 -0.75 -16.61 -4.10
CA SER A 29 -2.07 -17.22 -3.92
C SER A 29 -2.89 -17.26 -5.21
N ALA A 30 -3.66 -18.33 -5.39
CA ALA A 30 -4.54 -18.47 -6.56
C ALA A 30 -5.77 -17.56 -6.43
N LEU A 31 -6.29 -17.09 -7.56
CA LEU A 31 -7.47 -16.21 -7.63
C LEU A 31 -7.29 -14.88 -6.86
N THR A 32 -6.05 -14.45 -6.69
CA THR A 32 -5.67 -13.12 -6.17
C THR A 32 -4.97 -12.32 -7.27
N GLY A 33 -4.45 -11.14 -6.92
CA GLY A 33 -3.61 -10.38 -7.83
C GLY A 33 -2.80 -9.31 -7.12
N PRO A 34 -2.11 -8.45 -7.87
CA PRO A 34 -2.13 -8.34 -9.33
C PRO A 34 -1.21 -9.37 -10.03
N SER A 35 -1.39 -9.55 -11.35
CA SER A 35 -0.51 -10.43 -12.14
C SER A 35 0.83 -9.78 -12.52
N TYR A 36 0.91 -8.46 -12.46
CA TYR A 36 2.05 -7.65 -12.85
C TYR A 36 2.00 -6.27 -12.17
N ASP A 37 3.17 -5.62 -12.10
CA ASP A 37 3.32 -4.24 -11.67
C ASP A 37 2.52 -3.28 -12.57
N HIS A 38 1.85 -2.29 -11.97
CA HIS A 38 1.00 -1.34 -12.70
C HIS A 38 1.82 -0.37 -13.56
N THR A 39 3.00 0.06 -13.09
CA THR A 39 3.78 1.10 -13.77
C THR A 39 4.31 0.64 -15.13
N SER A 40 4.84 -0.57 -15.20
CA SER A 40 5.59 -1.06 -16.37
C SER A 40 5.21 -2.47 -16.82
N GLY A 41 4.42 -3.21 -16.03
CA GLY A 41 4.16 -4.63 -16.23
C GLY A 41 5.30 -5.56 -15.77
N GLY A 42 6.55 -5.09 -15.77
CA GLY A 42 7.74 -5.86 -15.38
C GLY A 42 8.43 -5.40 -14.10
N GLY A 43 7.86 -4.42 -13.41
CA GLY A 43 8.41 -3.82 -12.20
C GLY A 43 8.11 -4.63 -10.93
N TYR A 44 8.09 -3.91 -9.80
CA TYR A 44 7.81 -4.48 -8.49
C TYR A 44 6.75 -3.65 -7.77
N TYR A 45 5.87 -4.32 -7.04
CA TYR A 45 4.93 -3.71 -6.11
C TYR A 45 5.11 -4.31 -4.72
N ILE A 46 4.43 -3.71 -3.74
CA ILE A 46 4.33 -4.26 -2.38
C ILE A 46 2.91 -4.76 -2.10
N TYR A 47 2.81 -5.81 -1.30
CA TYR A 47 1.54 -6.45 -0.98
C TYR A 47 1.60 -7.16 0.38
N ILE A 48 0.43 -7.50 0.90
CA ILE A 48 0.25 -8.48 1.97
C ILE A 48 -0.31 -9.77 1.37
N GLU A 49 0.15 -10.93 1.85
CA GLU A 49 -0.28 -12.22 1.31
C GLU A 49 -1.50 -12.72 2.08
N GLY A 50 -2.62 -12.95 1.38
CA GLY A 50 -3.91 -13.27 2.01
C GLY A 50 -3.95 -14.62 2.75
N ASN A 51 -3.00 -15.51 2.47
CA ASN A 51 -2.84 -16.80 3.15
C ASN A 51 -1.93 -16.75 4.40
N GLU A 52 -1.40 -15.58 4.75
CA GLU A 52 -0.58 -15.35 5.94
C GLU A 52 -1.33 -14.53 6.99
N GLY A 53 -1.06 -14.83 8.27
CA GLY A 53 -1.70 -14.17 9.41
C GLY A 53 -3.15 -14.59 9.65
N ASN A 54 -3.82 -13.82 10.51
CA ASN A 54 -5.18 -14.00 10.96
C ASN A 54 -6.10 -12.87 10.47
N GLU A 55 -7.40 -13.05 10.67
CA GLU A 55 -8.37 -11.98 10.40
C GLU A 55 -8.12 -10.79 11.32
N GLY A 56 -7.91 -9.62 10.72
CA GLY A 56 -7.67 -8.37 11.44
C GLY A 56 -6.19 -8.00 11.63
N ASP A 57 -5.26 -8.91 11.33
CA ASP A 57 -3.81 -8.62 11.37
C ASP A 57 -3.47 -7.48 10.39
N LYS A 58 -2.54 -6.61 10.79
CA LYS A 58 -2.19 -5.38 10.05
C LYS A 58 -0.74 -5.37 9.62
N ALA A 59 -0.49 -4.77 8.45
CA ALA A 59 0.83 -4.35 7.99
C ALA A 59 0.85 -2.83 7.76
N GLN A 60 1.85 -2.14 8.27
CA GLN A 60 1.95 -0.68 8.30
C GLN A 60 3.19 -0.22 7.55
N LEU A 61 2.95 0.64 6.55
CA LEU A 61 4.01 1.33 5.84
C LEU A 61 4.04 2.79 6.28
N VAL A 62 5.17 3.19 6.87
CA VAL A 62 5.35 4.50 7.52
C VAL A 62 6.26 5.37 6.66
N SER A 63 5.77 6.56 6.29
CA SER A 63 6.62 7.57 5.64
C SER A 63 7.52 8.27 6.65
N ALA A 64 8.71 8.70 6.23
CA ALA A 64 9.48 9.65 7.02
C ALA A 64 8.67 10.94 7.24
N LEU A 65 8.93 11.60 8.37
CA LEU A 65 8.36 12.91 8.66
C LEU A 65 8.60 13.85 7.48
N CYS A 66 7.52 14.39 6.96
CA CYS A 66 7.58 15.37 5.91
C CYS A 66 7.60 16.76 6.59
N ASP A 67 8.78 17.35 6.66
CA ASP A 67 9.04 18.66 7.31
C ASP A 67 8.75 19.86 6.39
N LYS A 68 7.97 19.67 5.32
CA LYS A 68 7.66 20.73 4.35
C LYS A 68 6.30 21.38 4.64
N GLU A 69 6.27 22.68 4.83
CA GLU A 69 5.02 23.43 5.01
C GLU A 69 4.17 23.47 3.72
N GLY A 70 2.84 23.58 3.87
CA GLY A 70 1.86 23.73 2.78
C GLY A 70 0.99 22.50 2.50
N ASP A 71 0.10 22.64 1.51
CA ASP A 71 -0.80 21.58 1.04
C ASP A 71 -0.02 20.39 0.46
N ARG A 72 -0.51 19.19 0.75
CA ARG A 72 0.12 17.92 0.41
C ARG A 72 -0.91 16.97 -0.19
N CYS A 73 -0.77 16.61 -1.46
CA CYS A 73 -1.61 15.57 -2.07
C CYS A 73 -0.97 14.19 -1.81
N LEU A 74 -1.73 13.13 -1.58
CA LEU A 74 -1.21 11.76 -1.57
C LEU A 74 -1.91 11.00 -2.68
N ARG A 75 -1.25 10.74 -3.79
CA ARG A 75 -1.86 10.04 -4.93
C ARG A 75 -1.31 8.65 -5.01
N PHE A 76 -2.12 7.61 -5.17
CA PHE A 76 -1.58 6.26 -5.28
C PHE A 76 -2.46 5.33 -6.15
N TRP A 77 -1.87 4.46 -6.97
CA TRP A 77 -2.48 3.25 -7.54
C TRP A 77 -2.77 2.25 -6.46
N TYR A 78 -3.67 1.32 -6.68
CA TYR A 78 -4.09 0.42 -5.62
C TYR A 78 -4.84 -0.74 -6.28
N HIS A 79 -4.60 -1.98 -5.85
CA HIS A 79 -5.23 -3.19 -6.43
C HIS A 79 -5.87 -4.01 -5.31
N MET A 80 -7.20 -3.94 -5.24
CA MET A 80 -7.94 -4.67 -4.23
C MET A 80 -8.90 -5.67 -4.85
N TYR A 81 -8.55 -6.95 -4.86
CA TYR A 81 -9.37 -7.95 -5.53
C TYR A 81 -9.75 -9.11 -4.63
N GLY A 82 -11.03 -9.10 -4.24
CA GLY A 82 -11.95 -10.24 -4.30
C GLY A 82 -12.98 -10.35 -3.16
N VAL A 83 -13.03 -11.39 -2.33
CA VAL A 83 -14.20 -11.69 -1.42
C VAL A 83 -14.07 -11.45 0.11
N ALA A 84 -12.86 -11.28 0.65
CA ALA A 84 -12.58 -10.99 2.04
C ALA A 84 -13.35 -9.76 2.55
N ARG A 85 -14.17 -9.97 3.59
CA ARG A 85 -15.16 -8.98 4.04
C ARG A 85 -14.59 -7.81 4.86
N SER A 86 -13.81 -8.10 5.89
CA SER A 86 -13.11 -7.10 6.73
C SER A 86 -11.88 -6.47 6.06
N MET A 87 -11.75 -6.56 4.74
CA MET A 87 -10.57 -6.09 4.07
C MET A 87 -10.71 -4.62 3.65
N ALA A 88 -9.74 -3.78 3.93
CA ALA A 88 -9.79 -2.35 3.72
C ALA A 88 -8.41 -1.79 3.44
N LEU A 89 -8.37 -0.55 2.95
CA LEU A 89 -7.20 0.28 2.80
C LEU A 89 -7.53 1.66 3.32
N ASN A 90 -7.15 1.94 4.55
CA ASN A 90 -7.38 3.20 5.21
C ASN A 90 -6.22 4.13 4.91
N VAL A 91 -6.44 5.43 5.09
CA VAL A 91 -5.43 6.48 5.02
C VAL A 91 -5.74 7.46 6.13
N TYR A 92 -4.77 7.75 6.96
CA TYR A 92 -4.81 8.54 8.17
C TYR A 92 -3.90 9.74 7.94
N GLN A 93 -4.14 10.87 8.61
CA GLN A 93 -3.37 12.08 8.42
C GLN A 93 -3.16 12.78 9.77
N LEU A 94 -2.03 12.50 10.40
CA LEU A 94 -1.37 13.25 11.49
C LEU A 94 0.17 13.15 11.34
N GLU A 95 0.59 12.84 10.11
CA GLU A 95 1.41 11.71 9.65
C GLU A 95 0.49 10.93 8.69
N ILE A 96 0.81 10.92 7.40
CA ILE A 96 -0.04 10.22 6.44
C ILE A 96 0.14 8.71 6.66
N LEU A 97 -0.86 8.01 7.21
CA LEU A 97 -0.80 6.60 7.56
C LEU A 97 -1.81 5.82 6.72
N ILE A 98 -1.37 5.05 5.74
CA ILE A 98 -2.27 4.16 5.01
C ILE A 98 -2.45 2.84 5.81
N GLU A 99 -3.63 2.50 6.34
CA GLU A 99 -3.89 1.25 7.08
C GLU A 99 -4.83 0.31 6.35
N ALA A 100 -4.30 -0.77 5.79
CA ALA A 100 -5.17 -1.83 5.33
C ALA A 100 -5.86 -2.59 6.50
N VAL A 101 -7.14 -2.92 6.37
CA VAL A 101 -7.83 -3.94 7.21
C VAL A 101 -7.89 -5.23 6.39
N ARG A 102 -7.93 -6.42 6.99
CA ARG A 102 -7.96 -7.70 6.29
C ARG A 102 -9.28 -8.41 6.44
N GLY A 103 -9.76 -9.06 5.37
CA GLY A 103 -11.11 -9.59 5.27
C GLY A 103 -11.36 -11.02 5.73
N ASN A 104 -12.61 -11.34 6.12
CA ASN A 104 -13.06 -12.68 6.54
C ASN A 104 -13.11 -13.76 5.42
N ASP A 105 -12.50 -13.55 4.25
CA ASP A 105 -12.55 -14.54 3.17
C ASP A 105 -11.34 -14.35 2.24
N TYR A 106 -10.36 -15.24 2.29
CA TYR A 106 -9.04 -15.07 1.68
C TYR A 106 -8.98 -14.66 0.19
N ARG A 107 -10.08 -14.72 -0.57
CA ARG A 107 -10.06 -14.28 -1.97
C ARG A 107 -10.20 -12.76 -2.11
N SER A 108 -10.04 -11.89 -1.09
CA SER A 108 -9.80 -10.44 -1.35
C SER A 108 -8.39 -9.99 -0.97
N ASP A 109 -7.86 -9.00 -1.71
CA ASP A 109 -6.65 -8.25 -1.34
C ASP A 109 -6.82 -6.72 -1.27
N VAL A 110 -5.90 -6.06 -0.58
CA VAL A 110 -5.75 -4.60 -0.55
C VAL A 110 -4.37 -4.27 -1.09
N ALA A 111 -4.25 -3.39 -2.08
CA ALA A 111 -2.93 -2.91 -2.50
C ALA A 111 -2.97 -1.42 -2.77
N VAL A 112 -1.78 -0.80 -2.78
CA VAL A 112 -1.45 0.62 -2.99
C VAL A 112 -0.12 0.75 -3.77
N ASP A 113 0.08 1.81 -4.54
CA ASP A 113 1.14 2.07 -5.52
C ASP A 113 1.13 3.57 -5.92
N ASP A 114 2.04 4.20 -6.66
CA ASP A 114 2.02 5.64 -7.08
C ASP A 114 1.98 6.76 -6.02
N ILE A 115 2.01 6.45 -4.72
CA ILE A 115 1.97 7.39 -3.56
C ILE A 115 2.85 8.64 -3.79
N SER A 116 2.26 9.74 -4.24
CA SER A 116 2.98 10.96 -4.62
C SER A 116 2.43 12.23 -3.96
N PHE A 117 3.38 13.03 -3.45
CA PHE A 117 3.18 14.36 -2.90
C PHE A 117 3.44 15.45 -3.93
N HIS A 118 2.38 16.15 -4.31
CA HIS A 118 2.47 17.36 -5.11
C HIS A 118 2.29 18.57 -4.18
N SER A 119 3.20 19.54 -4.30
CA SER A 119 3.04 20.86 -3.70
C SER A 119 2.06 21.68 -4.56
N GLY A 120 0.97 22.16 -3.97
CA GLY A 120 -0.08 22.94 -4.63
C GLY A 120 -1.47 22.29 -4.53
N CYS A 121 -2.53 23.07 -4.74
CA CYS A 121 -3.91 22.59 -4.66
C CYS A 121 -4.16 21.43 -5.65
N CYS A 122 -4.81 20.36 -5.18
CA CYS A 122 -5.09 19.13 -5.96
C CYS A 122 -6.19 19.31 -7.05
N GLY A 123 -6.16 20.43 -7.81
CA GLY A 123 -7.19 20.80 -8.78
C GLY A 123 -6.66 21.41 -10.08
N GLY A 124 -5.46 21.02 -10.52
CA GLY A 124 -4.85 21.48 -11.76
C GLY A 124 -4.46 20.34 -12.70
N LEU A 125 -5.44 19.61 -13.23
CA LEU A 125 -5.37 18.87 -14.50
C LEU A 125 -6.67 19.09 -15.26
#